data_AF-A0A5S4SZ15-F1
#
_entry.id   AF-A0A5S4SZ15-F1
#
_cell.length_a   1.000
_cell.length_b   1.000
_cell.length_c   1.000
_cell.angle_alpha   90.00
_cell.angle_beta   90.00
_cell.angle_gamma   90.00
#
_symmetry.space_group_name_H-M   'P 1'
#
loop_
_entity.id
_entity.type
_entity.pdbx_description
1 polymer ?
#
loop_
_entity_poly.entity_id
_entity_poly.type
_entity_poly.pdbx_seq_one_letter_code
_entity_poly.pdbx_strand_id
1 'polypeptide(L)'
;MTGQPYTHAAHYERCVAAAKLGQVITHQHVQVIKQGVHYCARIRSSWTTPDGLDCWTVESISPEIAHFTVPCKQVRLCGDARCSCLEGAAAEGAPLAGEGPLQGPEGVTCL
;
A
#
# COMPACT_ATOMS: atom_id res chain seq x y z
N MET A 1 -4.30 3.26 -21.03
CA MET A 1 -3.82 2.73 -19.73
C MET A 1 -4.93 1.93 -19.07
N THR A 2 -4.96 0.61 -19.20
CA THR A 2 -6.08 -0.24 -18.74
C THR A 2 -5.83 -0.71 -17.29
N GLY A 3 -6.83 -0.56 -16.41
CA GLY A 3 -6.77 -0.94 -15.00
C GLY A 3 -7.59 0.02 -14.13
N GLN A 4 -8.54 -0.52 -13.35
CA GLN A 4 -9.40 0.29 -12.48
C GLN A 4 -8.58 0.88 -11.30
N PRO A 5 -8.85 2.14 -10.90
CA PRO A 5 -8.25 2.72 -9.70
C PRO A 5 -8.58 1.91 -8.45
N TYR A 6 -7.64 1.85 -7.52
CA TYR A 6 -7.88 1.24 -6.22
C TYR A 6 -8.47 2.28 -5.25
N THR A 7 -9.76 2.17 -4.98
CA THR A 7 -10.53 3.12 -4.16
C THR A 7 -10.70 2.64 -2.72
N HIS A 8 -11.13 3.53 -1.81
CA HIS A 8 -11.48 3.15 -0.43
C HIS A 8 -12.60 2.10 -0.41
N ALA A 9 -13.61 2.24 -1.26
CA ALA A 9 -14.70 1.27 -1.38
C ALA A 9 -14.19 -0.13 -1.80
N ALA A 10 -13.31 -0.20 -2.80
CA ALA A 10 -12.71 -1.45 -3.23
C ALA A 10 -11.83 -2.08 -2.13
N HIS A 11 -11.15 -1.25 -1.33
CA HIS A 11 -10.40 -1.73 -0.17
C HIS A 11 -11.33 -2.29 0.91
N TYR A 12 -12.41 -1.57 1.23
CA TYR A 12 -13.42 -2.01 2.19
C TYR A 12 -14.02 -3.37 1.80
N GLU A 13 -14.46 -3.54 0.56
CA GLU A 13 -15.02 -4.81 0.07
C GLU A 13 -14.03 -5.97 0.22
N ARG A 14 -12.74 -5.72 -0.07
CA ARG A 14 -11.69 -6.73 0.12
C ARG A 14 -11.46 -7.06 1.59
N CYS A 15 -11.44 -6.07 2.46
CA CYS A 15 -11.31 -6.30 3.90
C CYS A 15 -12.50 -7.13 4.42
N VAL A 16 -13.72 -6.82 4.00
CA VAL A 16 -14.92 -7.60 4.35
C VAL A 16 -14.82 -9.03 3.82
N ALA A 17 -14.35 -9.21 2.57
CA ALA A 17 -14.18 -10.54 1.99
C ALA A 17 -13.11 -11.37 2.75
N ALA A 18 -11.99 -10.75 3.12
CA ALA A 18 -10.95 -11.40 3.92
C ALA A 18 -11.45 -11.76 5.32
N ALA A 19 -12.17 -10.86 5.98
CA ALA A 19 -12.75 -11.09 7.30
C ALA A 19 -13.73 -12.27 7.31
N LYS A 20 -14.54 -12.44 6.24
CA LYS A 20 -15.42 -13.62 6.07
C LYS A 20 -14.65 -14.95 6.01
N LEU A 21 -13.38 -14.90 5.62
CA LEU A 21 -12.47 -16.06 5.61
C LEU A 21 -11.62 -16.16 6.88
N GLY A 22 -11.87 -15.32 7.89
CA GLY A 22 -11.08 -15.26 9.13
C GLY A 22 -9.69 -14.64 8.94
N GLN A 23 -9.49 -13.86 7.87
CA GLN A 23 -8.21 -13.23 7.54
C GLN A 23 -8.28 -11.71 7.74
N VAL A 24 -7.14 -11.11 8.08
CA VAL A 24 -6.98 -9.66 8.18
C VAL A 24 -5.96 -9.20 7.15
N ILE A 25 -6.31 -8.17 6.37
CA ILE A 25 -5.39 -7.57 5.41
C ILE A 25 -4.47 -6.61 6.18
N THR A 26 -3.24 -7.04 6.48
CA THR A 26 -2.25 -6.24 7.20
C THR A 26 -1.44 -5.32 6.28
N HIS A 27 -1.23 -5.75 5.04
CA HIS A 27 -0.46 -5.01 4.04
C HIS A 27 -1.10 -5.14 2.67
N GLN A 28 -1.52 -4.00 2.11
CA GLN A 28 -2.05 -3.95 0.75
C GLN A 28 -1.01 -3.34 -0.19
N HIS A 29 -0.43 -4.17 -1.06
CA HIS A 29 0.49 -3.73 -2.11
C HIS A 29 -0.27 -3.09 -3.27
N VAL A 30 0.27 -2.00 -3.77
CA VAL A 30 -0.29 -1.18 -4.85
C VAL A 30 0.80 -0.66 -5.78
N GLN A 31 0.41 -0.30 -7.00
CA GLN A 31 1.22 0.48 -7.92
C GLN A 31 0.70 1.91 -7.97
N VAL A 32 1.61 2.87 -7.91
CA VAL A 32 1.30 4.30 -7.87
C VAL A 32 1.98 5.01 -9.02
N ILE A 33 1.30 5.93 -9.69
CA ILE A 33 1.90 6.79 -10.72
C ILE A 33 1.95 8.22 -10.19
N LYS A 34 3.16 8.74 -9.98
CA LYS A 34 3.40 10.12 -9.52
C LYS A 34 4.38 10.79 -10.48
N GLN A 35 3.98 11.95 -11.02
CA GLN A 35 4.80 12.72 -11.98
C GLN A 35 5.29 11.89 -13.19
N GLY A 36 4.50 10.91 -13.64
CA GLY A 36 4.86 10.02 -14.76
C GLY A 36 5.76 8.84 -14.37
N VAL A 37 6.19 8.74 -13.11
CA VAL A 37 7.00 7.63 -12.60
C VAL A 37 6.12 6.62 -11.89
N HIS A 38 6.38 5.33 -12.13
CA HIS A 38 5.69 4.22 -11.49
C HIS A 38 6.44 3.79 -10.22
N TYR A 39 5.74 3.76 -9.10
CA TYR A 39 6.23 3.31 -7.81
C TYR A 39 5.48 2.04 -7.42
N CYS A 40 6.20 1.04 -6.91
CA CYS A 40 5.57 -0.01 -6.13
C CYS A 40 5.54 0.42 -4.68
N ALA A 41 4.39 0.28 -4.03
CA ALA A 41 4.18 0.80 -2.70
C ALA A 41 3.23 -0.08 -1.89
N ARG A 42 3.20 0.15 -0.58
CA ARG A 42 2.17 -0.39 0.32
C ARG A 42 1.30 0.74 0.85
N ILE A 43 0.01 0.46 0.99
CA ILE A 43 -0.92 1.38 1.66
C ILE A 43 -0.60 1.40 3.15
N ARG A 44 -0.50 2.61 3.70
CA ARG A 44 -0.34 2.86 5.14
C ARG A 44 -1.62 3.38 5.77
N SER A 45 -2.29 4.33 5.11
CA SER A 45 -3.56 4.86 5.58
C SER A 45 -4.39 5.43 4.42
N SER A 46 -5.71 5.44 4.61
CA SER A 46 -6.66 6.19 3.80
C SER A 46 -6.88 7.57 4.41
N TRP A 47 -7.17 8.55 3.56
CA TRP A 47 -7.71 9.84 3.99
C TRP A 47 -8.43 10.51 2.81
N THR A 48 -9.32 11.45 3.11
CA THR A 48 -10.08 12.22 2.11
C THR A 48 -9.78 13.70 2.32
N THR A 49 -9.50 14.43 1.24
CA THR A 49 -9.23 15.88 1.32
C THR A 49 -10.50 16.63 1.77
N PRO A 50 -10.37 17.87 2.30
CA PRO A 50 -11.52 18.73 2.56
C PRO A 50 -12.42 18.96 1.33
N ASP A 51 -11.82 18.92 0.14
CA ASP A 51 -12.53 19.03 -1.16
C ASP A 51 -13.20 17.72 -1.61
N GLY A 52 -13.15 16.66 -0.80
CA GLY A 52 -13.79 15.36 -1.08
C GLY A 52 -12.98 14.43 -1.99
N LEU A 53 -11.67 14.63 -2.13
CA LEU A 53 -10.82 13.74 -2.93
C LEU A 53 -10.24 12.61 -2.08
N ASP A 54 -10.59 11.37 -2.42
CA ASP A 54 -10.01 10.19 -1.78
C ASP A 54 -8.54 10.01 -2.15
N CYS A 55 -7.73 9.81 -1.12
CA CYS A 55 -6.30 9.68 -1.20
C CYS A 55 -5.79 8.47 -0.39
N TRP A 56 -4.62 8.00 -0.79
CA TRP A 56 -3.85 6.99 -0.07
C TRP A 56 -2.54 7.60 0.39
N THR A 57 -2.22 7.40 1.66
CA THR A 57 -0.85 7.50 2.16
C THR A 57 -0.18 6.17 1.87
N VAL A 58 0.91 6.24 1.10
CA VAL A 58 1.66 5.06 0.68
C VAL A 58 3.11 5.16 1.13
N GLU A 59 3.71 4.00 1.33
CA GLU A 59 5.15 3.85 1.46
C GLU A 59 5.67 3.15 0.20
N SER A 60 6.49 3.84 -0.59
CA SER A 60 7.14 3.22 -1.75
C SER A 60 8.22 2.24 -1.30
N ILE A 61 8.34 1.17 -2.06
CA ILE A 61 9.35 0.10 -1.91
C ILE A 61 10.40 0.23 -3.02
N SER A 62 9.99 0.70 -4.20
CA SER A 62 10.83 0.86 -5.38
C SER A 62 10.29 2.00 -6.26
N PRO A 63 11.15 2.81 -6.92
CA PRO A 63 12.62 2.71 -6.96
C PRO A 63 13.35 3.11 -5.67
N GLU A 64 12.70 3.88 -4.79
CA GLU A 64 13.25 4.32 -3.51
C GLU A 64 12.20 4.23 -2.40
N ILE A 65 12.65 4.17 -1.15
CA ILE A 65 11.76 4.19 0.02
C ILE A 65 11.39 5.63 0.33
N ALA A 66 10.11 5.96 0.17
CA ALA A 66 9.57 7.27 0.46
C ALA A 66 8.13 7.16 0.97
N HIS A 67 7.74 8.11 1.82
CA HIS A 67 6.36 8.27 2.27
C HIS A 67 5.72 9.45 1.56
N PHE A 68 4.61 9.20 0.89
CA PHE A 68 3.88 10.28 0.26
C PHE A 68 2.41 9.93 0.08
N THR A 69 1.66 10.95 -0.25
CA THR A 69 0.22 10.88 -0.45
C THR A 69 -0.12 11.06 -1.91
N VAL A 70 -1.05 10.24 -2.39
CA VAL A 70 -1.54 10.28 -3.78
C VAL A 70 -3.05 10.10 -3.85
N PRO A 71 -3.73 10.78 -4.78
CA PRO A 71 -5.14 10.52 -5.08
C PRO A 71 -5.37 9.06 -5.50
N CYS A 72 -6.50 8.46 -5.10
CA CYS A 72 -6.82 7.08 -5.44
C CYS A 72 -6.80 6.81 -6.96
N LYS A 73 -7.11 7.80 -7.80
CA LYS A 73 -7.02 7.71 -9.27
C LYS A 73 -5.61 7.36 -9.80
N GLN A 74 -4.57 7.65 -9.02
CA GLN A 74 -3.16 7.34 -9.34
C GLN A 74 -2.70 6.01 -8.76
N VAL A 75 -3.57 5.31 -8.04
CA VAL A 75 -3.25 4.07 -7.33
C VAL A 75 -3.99 2.91 -7.97
N ARG A 76 -3.29 1.79 -8.14
CA ARG A 76 -3.85 0.55 -8.67
C ARG A 76 -3.48 -0.60 -7.77
N LEU A 77 -4.39 -1.56 -7.63
CA LEU A 77 -4.11 -2.80 -6.92
C LEU A 77 -3.07 -3.60 -7.72
N CYS A 78 -2.05 -4.13 -7.04
CA CYS A 78 -1.20 -5.13 -7.69
C CYS A 78 -2.05 -6.38 -7.96
N GLY A 79 -2.10 -6.86 -9.21
CA GLY A 79 -2.79 -8.12 -9.57
C GLY A 79 -1.99 -9.37 -9.22
N ASP A 80 -2.49 -10.54 -9.64
CA ASP A 80 -1.83 -11.86 -9.45
C ASP A 80 -0.45 -11.94 -10.13
N ALA A 81 -0.28 -11.26 -11.26
CA ALA A 81 1.02 -10.97 -11.84
C ALA A 81 1.61 -9.76 -11.10
N ARG A 82 2.34 -10.08 -10.02
CA ARG A 82 3.19 -9.25 -9.16
C ARG A 82 3.44 -7.83 -9.69
N CYS A 83 3.27 -6.85 -8.79
CA CYS A 83 3.89 -5.54 -8.98
C CYS A 83 5.37 -5.73 -9.36
N SER A 84 5.77 -5.29 -10.56
CA SER A 84 7.04 -5.64 -11.21
C SER A 84 8.30 -5.32 -10.40
N CYS A 85 8.17 -4.62 -9.27
CA CYS A 85 9.28 -4.27 -8.40
C CYS A 85 9.65 -5.35 -7.36
N LEU A 86 8.88 -6.44 -7.23
CA LEU A 86 9.18 -7.53 -6.28
C LEU A 86 10.07 -8.64 -6.87
N GLU A 87 10.32 -8.68 -8.18
CA GLU A 87 11.24 -9.68 -8.77
C GLU A 87 12.74 -9.33 -8.59
N GLY A 88 13.07 -8.27 -7.84
CA GLY A 88 14.44 -7.85 -7.56
C GLY A 88 14.85 -7.87 -6.08
N ALA A 89 13.97 -8.24 -5.13
CA ALA A 89 14.27 -8.23 -3.70
C ALA A 89 14.73 -9.59 -3.15
N ALA A 90 15.50 -10.34 -3.94
CA ALA A 90 16.19 -11.54 -3.49
C ALA A 90 17.60 -11.62 -4.12
N ALA A 91 18.56 -10.94 -3.51
CA ALA A 91 19.97 -11.33 -3.56
C ALA A 91 20.75 -10.69 -2.39
N GLU A 92 20.94 -11.50 -1.33
CA GLU A 92 22.15 -11.65 -0.52
C GLU A 92 22.64 -10.51 0.41
N GLY A 93 22.55 -10.75 1.74
CA GLY A 93 23.41 -10.12 2.75
C GLY A 93 22.79 -9.88 4.15
N ALA A 94 22.78 -10.90 5.01
CA ALA A 94 22.49 -10.83 6.47
C ALA A 94 23.51 -9.94 7.23
N PRO A 95 23.32 -9.48 8.52
CA PRO A 95 22.75 -10.24 9.63
C PRO A 95 21.82 -9.48 10.62
N LEU A 96 21.22 -10.29 11.51
CA LEU A 96 20.47 -9.94 12.73
C LEU A 96 21.28 -9.02 13.68
N ALA A 97 20.69 -7.92 14.12
CA ALA A 97 20.98 -7.29 15.41
C ALA A 97 19.94 -6.20 15.76
N GLY A 98 19.42 -6.23 16.98
CA GLY A 98 18.90 -5.03 17.66
C GLY A 98 17.43 -5.08 18.08
N GLU A 99 17.20 -5.60 19.29
CA GLU A 99 15.97 -5.39 20.05
C GLU A 99 15.76 -3.89 20.35
N GLY A 100 14.50 -3.43 20.31
CA GLY A 100 14.09 -2.13 20.81
C GLY A 100 12.64 -1.77 20.43
N PRO A 101 11.72 -1.56 21.39
CA PRO A 101 10.33 -1.25 21.09
C PRO A 101 10.18 0.26 20.82
N LEU A 102 9.66 0.62 19.65
CA LEU A 102 9.12 1.96 19.41
C LEU A 102 7.61 1.83 19.16
N GLN A 103 6.91 1.97 20.28
CA GLN A 103 5.48 2.19 20.40
C GLN A 103 5.11 3.47 19.63
N GLY A 104 4.62 3.29 18.40
CA GLY A 104 3.96 4.35 17.65
C GLY A 104 2.49 4.45 18.05
N PRO A 105 1.89 5.65 18.11
CA PRO A 105 0.49 5.81 18.48
C PRO A 105 -0.42 5.15 17.44
N GLU A 106 -1.49 4.57 17.97
CA GLU A 106 -2.45 3.66 17.37
C GLU A 106 -3.00 4.18 16.04
N GLY A 107 -2.47 3.63 14.94
CA GLY A 107 -3.13 3.69 13.65
C GLY A 107 -4.30 2.72 13.67
N VAL A 108 -5.51 3.21 13.35
CA VAL A 108 -6.76 2.45 13.30
C VAL A 108 -6.56 1.08 12.64
N THR A 109 -6.54 0.05 13.47
CA THR A 109 -6.81 -1.32 13.07
C THR A 109 -8.27 -1.38 12.67
N CYS A 110 -8.56 -1.73 11.42
CA CYS A 110 -9.93 -2.03 11.03
C CYS A 110 -10.36 -3.33 11.76
N LEU A 111 -11.24 -3.17 12.75
CA LEU A 111 -12.05 -4.26 13.32
C LEU A 111 -13.13 -4.69 12.33
#